data_AF-A0A1T5FT01-F1
#
_entry.id   AF-A0A1T5FT01-F1
#
_cell.length_a   1.000
_cell.length_b   1.000
_cell.length_c   1.000
_cell.angle_alpha   90.00
_cell.angle_beta   90.00
_cell.angle_gamma   90.00
#
_symmetry.space_group_name_H-M   'P 1'
#
loop_
_entity.id
_entity.type
_entity.pdbx_description
1 polymer ?
#
loop_
_entity_poly.entity_id
_entity_poly.type
_entity_poly.pdbx_seq_one_letter_code
_entity_poly.pdbx_strand_id
1 'polypeptide(L)' 'MTITVPTASSPGMVEVIVTDSAQVDQALKDGVAKVMEAATRHHTGVMVTRTGPGRYIVRAHPAVPYGLIRQRHQ' A
#
# COMPACT_ATOMS: atom_id res chain seq x y z
N MET A 1 0.58 -16.90 -2.66
CA MET A 1 0.53 -15.45 -2.42
C MET A 1 -0.62 -14.90 -3.24
N THR A 2 -1.79 -14.68 -2.66
CA THR A 2 -2.97 -14.22 -3.41
C THR A 2 -3.15 -12.74 -3.15
N ILE A 3 -2.67 -11.92 -4.08
CA ILE A 3 -2.82 -10.46 -4.03
C ILE A 3 -4.20 -10.16 -4.60
N THR A 4 -5.23 -10.11 -3.76
CA THR A 4 -6.56 -9.75 -4.21
C THR A 4 -6.60 -8.24 -4.40
N VAL A 5 -6.49 -7.80 -5.65
CA VAL A 5 -6.73 -6.39 -5.99
C VAL A 5 -8.23 -6.11 -5.85
N PRO A 6 -8.67 -5.23 -4.93
CA PRO A 6 -10.08 -4.86 -4.88
C PRO A 6 -10.42 -4.08 -6.16
N THR A 7 -11.45 -4.55 -6.85
CA THR A 7 -12.10 -3.91 -7.99
C THR A 7 -12.79 -2.62 -7.56
N ALA A 8 -12.02 -1.59 -7.26
CA ALA A 8 -12.50 -0.22 -7.08
C ALA A 8 -11.52 0.75 -7.74
N SER A 9 -11.98 1.30 -8.86
CA SER A 9 -11.33 2.23 -9.79
C SER A 9 -10.69 3.44 -9.11
N SER A 10 -9.43 3.32 -8.65
CA SER A 10 -8.58 4.45 -8.30
C SER A 10 -7.11 4.10 -8.56
N PRO A 11 -6.47 4.68 -9.59
CA PRO A 11 -5.06 4.43 -9.90
C PRO A 11 -4.20 4.99 -8.77
N GLY A 12 -3.86 4.15 -7.79
CA GLY A 12 -3.09 4.56 -6.63
C GLY A 12 -3.51 3.94 -5.30
N MET A 13 -4.39 2.94 -5.26
CA MET A 13 -4.73 2.21 -4.03
C MET A 13 -4.66 0.69 -4.25
N VAL A 14 -3.94 0.00 -3.38
CA VAL A 14 -3.75 -1.45 -3.39
C VAL A 14 -4.04 -1.98 -1.99
N GLU A 15 -4.95 -2.95 -1.88
CA GLU A 15 -5.13 -3.71 -0.65
C GLU A 15 -4.19 -4.92 -0.66
N VAL A 16 -3.48 -5.09 0.44
CA VAL A 16 -2.52 -6.17 0.67
C VAL A 16 -3.07 -7.03 1.79
N ILE A 17 -3.50 -8.23 1.43
CA ILE A 17 -3.99 -9.25 2.36
C ILE A 17 -2.91 -10.32 2.49
N VAL A 18 -2.45 -10.54 3.71
CA VAL A 18 -1.37 -11.45 4.07
C VAL A 18 -1.92 -12.46 5.07
N THR A 19 -1.93 -13.73 4.67
CA THR A 19 -2.37 -14.84 5.52
C THR A 19 -1.26 -15.33 6.45
N ASP A 20 0.00 -15.10 6.07
CA ASP A 20 1.18 -15.56 6.79
C ASP A 20 2.03 -14.37 7.27
N SER A 21 2.27 -14.29 8.57
CA SER A 21 2.99 -13.16 9.18
C SER A 21 4.43 -13.02 8.70
N ALA A 22 5.08 -14.10 8.26
CA ALA A 22 6.46 -14.03 7.75
C ALA A 22 6.53 -13.41 6.34
N GLN A 23 5.41 -13.35 5.62
CA GLN A 23 5.33 -12.73 4.29
C GLN A 23 4.87 -11.27 4.30
N VAL A 24 4.62 -10.68 5.48
CA VAL A 24 4.12 -9.30 5.61
C VAL A 24 5.07 -8.30 4.97
N ASP A 25 6.36 -8.39 5.28
CA ASP A 25 7.38 -7.49 4.71
C ASP A 25 7.44 -7.57 3.18
N GLN A 26 7.40 -8.78 2.62
CA GLN A 26 7.47 -8.98 1.18
C GLN A 26 6.18 -8.49 0.49
N ALA A 27 5.01 -8.78 1.06
CA ALA A 27 3.73 -8.35 0.52
C ALA A 27 3.58 -6.82 0.57
N LEU A 28 4.05 -6.18 1.64
CA LEU A 28 4.09 -4.72 1.75
C LEU A 28 5.04 -4.11 0.71
N LYS A 29 6.24 -4.67 0.51
CA LYS A 29 7.16 -4.21 -0.54
C LYS A 29 6.53 -4.28 -1.93
N ASP A 30 5.86 -5.37 -2.27
CA ASP A 30 5.17 -5.54 -3.55
C ASP A 30 4.03 -4.51 -3.72
N GLY A 31 3.22 -4.33 -2.68
CA GLY A 31 2.14 -3.34 -2.67
C GLY A 31 2.66 -1.90 -2.82
N VAL A 32 3.75 -1.56 -2.14
CA VAL A 32 4.40 -0.24 -2.28
C VAL A 32 4.94 -0.06 -3.69
N ALA A 33 5.62 -1.06 -4.26
CA ALA A 33 6.16 -0.98 -5.62
C ALA A 33 5.06 -0.67 -6.66
N LYS A 34 3.91 -1.34 -6.56
CA LYS A 34 2.75 -1.09 -7.44
C LYS A 34 2.17 0.31 -7.32
N VAL A 35 2.20 0.87 -6.11
CA VAL A 35 1.69 2.22 -5.84
C VAL A 35 2.73 3.29 -6.14
N MET A 36 4.02 2.93 -6.19
CA MET A 36 5.13 3.86 -6.38
C MET A 36 5.08 4.56 -7.75
N GLU A 37 4.66 3.86 -8.81
CA GLU A 37 4.44 4.49 -10.12
C GLU A 37 3.36 5.58 -10.06
N ALA A 38 2.23 5.29 -9.40
CA ALA A 38 1.15 6.26 -9.21
C ALA A 38 1.61 7.42 -8.32
N ALA A 39 2.29 7.13 -7.21
CA ALA A 39 2.82 8.13 -6.29
C ALA A 39 3.81 9.08 -7.00
N THR A 40 4.71 8.53 -7.81
CA THR A 40 5.67 9.29 -8.62
C THR A 40 4.97 10.15 -9.65
N ARG A 41 4.02 9.59 -10.41
CA ARG A 41 3.24 10.35 -11.41
C ARG A 41 2.50 11.55 -10.80
N HIS A 42 2.00 11.38 -9.58
CA HIS A 42 1.23 12.41 -8.88
C HIS A 42 2.07 13.28 -7.93
N HIS A 43 3.40 13.08 -7.86
CA HIS A 43 4.30 13.76 -6.92
C HIS A 43 3.81 13.67 -5.46
N THR A 44 3.28 12.50 -5.08
CA THR A 44 2.79 12.21 -3.73
C THR A 44 3.61 11.09 -3.09
N GLY A 45 3.49 10.92 -1.77
CA GLY A 45 4.08 9.81 -1.04
C GLY A 45 3.13 8.62 -0.91
N VAL A 46 3.62 7.56 -0.29
CA VAL A 46 2.85 6.32 -0.08
C VAL A 46 2.39 6.23 1.37
N MET A 47 1.08 6.08 1.57
CA MET A 47 0.46 5.83 2.87
C MET A 47 0.12 4.36 2.99
N VAL A 48 0.66 3.71 4.03
CA VAL A 48 0.32 2.34 4.43
C VAL A 48 -0.55 2.40 5.67
N THR A 49 -1.76 1.86 5.60
CA THR A 49 -2.71 1.81 6.72
C THR A 49 -2.96 0.36 7.08
N ARG A 50 -2.70 -0.03 8.33
CA ARG A 50 -3.08 -1.36 8.81
C ARG A 50 -4.56 -1.35 9.18
N THR A 51 -5.36 -2.21 8.54
CA THR A 51 -6.82 -2.29 8.77
C THR A 51 -7.24 -3.53 9.56
N GLY A 52 -6.32 -4.49 9.77
CA GLY A 52 -6.58 -5.68 10.56
C GLY A 52 -5.36 -6.61 10.67
N PRO A 53 -5.51 -7.78 11.32
CA PRO A 53 -4.48 -8.80 11.32
C PRO A 53 -4.24 -9.28 9.89
N GLY A 54 -3.03 -9.06 9.37
CA GLY A 54 -2.67 -9.43 8.00
C GLY A 54 -3.34 -8.57 6.92
N ARG A 55 -4.02 -7.47 7.25
CA ARG A 55 -4.66 -6.59 6.25
C ARG A 55 -4.06 -5.20 6.27
N TYR A 56 -3.56 -4.79 5.11
CA TYR A 56 -2.91 -3.49 4.90
C TYR A 56 -3.47 -2.83 3.65
N ILE A 57 -3.65 -1.52 3.70
CA ILE A 57 -4.01 -0.69 2.55
C ILE A 57 -2.79 0.16 2.22
N VAL A 58 -2.28 0.02 1.01
CA VAL A 58 -1.19 0.83 0.46
C VAL A 58 -1.77 1.78 -0.57
N ARG A 59 -1.56 3.08 -0.42
CA ARG A 59 -2.07 4.07 -1.39
C ARG A 59 -1.18 5.27 -1.57
N ALA A 60 -1.19 5.86 -2.76
CA ALA A 60 -0.61 7.17 -3.01
C ALA A 60 -1.47 8.21 -2.29
N HIS A 61 -0.86 9.06 -1.47
CA HIS A 61 -1.59 10.02 -0.66
C HIS A 61 -0.88 11.38 -0.64
N PRO A 62 -1.57 12.49 -0.99
CA PRO A 62 -0.96 13.82 -1.02
C PRO A 62 -0.57 14.38 0.37
N ALA A 63 -1.04 13.75 1.46
CA ALA A 63 -0.65 14.11 2.82
C ALA A 63 0.72 13.52 3.21
N VAL A 64 1.27 12.63 2.38
CA VAL A 64 2.63 12.12 2.52
C VAL A 64 3.47 12.81 1.45
N PRO A 65 4.57 13.49 1.81
CA PRO A 65 5.48 14.06 0.84
C PRO A 65 6.05 12.98 -0.09
N TYR A 66 6.32 13.36 -1.34
CA TYR A 66 7.01 12.49 -2.29
C TYR A 66 8.31 11.94 -1.70
N GLY A 67 8.60 10.67 -1.97
CA GLY A 67 9.78 9.98 -1.44
C GLY A 67 9.65 9.50 0.01
N LEU A 68 8.52 9.75 0.68
CA LEU A 68 8.26 9.23 2.02
C LEU A 68 7.19 8.13 2.00
N ILE A 69 7.39 7.15 2.89
CA ILE A 69 6.42 6.12 3.20
C ILE A 69 5.96 6.35 4.63
N ARG A 70 4.65 6.52 4.84
CA ARG A 70 4.06 6.68 6.18
C ARG A 70 3.23 5.47 6.53
N GLN A 71 3.54 4.84 7.66
CA GLN A 71 2.74 3.77 8.23
C GLN A 71 1.82 4.34 9.32
N ARG A 72 0.51 4.11 9.20
CA ARG A 72 -0.48 4.43 10.23
C ARG A 72 -0.95 3.14 10.90
N HIS A 73 -0.73 3.07 12.20
CA HIS A 73 -1.35 2.08 13.08
C HIS A 73 -2.69 2.66 13.56
N GLN A 74 -3.77 1.89 13.39
CA GLN A 74 -5.08 2.18 13.96
C GLN A 74 -5.46 1.10 14.97
#